data_AF-A0A972E6J3-F1
#
_entry.id   AF-A0A972E6J3-F1
#
_cell.length_a   1.000
_cell.length_b   1.000
_cell.length_c   1.000
_cell.angle_alpha   90.00
_cell.angle_beta   90.00
_cell.angle_gamma   90.00
#
_symmetry.space_group_name_H-M   'P 1'
#
loop_
_entity.id
_entity.type
_entity.pdbx_description
1 polymer ?
#
loop_
_entity_poly.entity_id
_entity_poly.type
_entity_poly.pdbx_seq_one_letter_code
_entity_poly.pdbx_strand_id
1 'polypeptide(L)'
;MKNQPILFRLLWVCGIAVAAIFIPVVPIRIVLALVAGVLFALNFKKLSALLIVFLVIAALVIGVGNFSLRFLPFPVWGSGFDLFRHFAYDESDRYDSDVQSSDYSKLITADTVIESAPEVIVRVPGVKISFDENSDKIVYPNLLKAKYTQSSILLEADAFPKDSVAEIVIGCKTPMNRLSLDVNFSEISTGNAVFSVKTLEIRTNFLSLNGSLICDTIDVTTNALNWSGSFAAKEAKMQSNAASIFVTVRGLEDLELIGQLLNGEIKYLDNWEGSRKARIIGTFGSVTFLKRKDSTGKLEVNNASQMVSLQVREY
;
A
#
# COMPACT_ATOMS: atom_id res chain seq x y z
N MET A 1 -45.14 23.25 -14.37
CA MET A 1 -44.10 23.41 -15.42
C MET A 1 -44.63 23.35 -16.87
N LYS A 2 -45.90 23.61 -17.20
CA LYS A 2 -46.38 23.50 -18.61
C LYS A 2 -46.10 24.73 -19.49
N ASN A 3 -45.88 25.91 -18.91
CA ASN A 3 -45.85 27.19 -19.65
C ASN A 3 -44.47 27.88 -19.77
N GLN A 4 -43.37 27.25 -19.37
CA GLN A 4 -42.03 27.83 -19.58
C GLN A 4 -41.41 27.34 -20.90
N PRO A 5 -40.75 28.22 -21.69
CA PRO A 5 -40.04 27.81 -22.90
C PRO A 5 -39.01 26.73 -22.59
N ILE A 6 -38.83 25.76 -23.49
CA ILE A 6 -37.89 24.64 -23.32
C ILE A 6 -36.46 25.14 -23.02
N LEU A 7 -36.05 26.23 -23.67
CA LEU A 7 -34.76 26.88 -23.47
C LEU A 7 -34.54 27.31 -22.00
N PHE A 8 -35.57 27.84 -21.35
CA PHE A 8 -35.49 28.28 -19.96
C PHE A 8 -35.36 27.09 -18.99
N ARG A 9 -36.03 25.97 -19.29
CA ARG A 9 -35.92 24.74 -18.49
C ARG A 9 -34.53 24.11 -18.60
N LEU A 10 -33.93 24.16 -19.80
CA LEU A 10 -32.56 23.70 -20.01
C LEU A 10 -31.54 24.54 -19.25
N LEU A 11 -31.73 25.87 -19.17
CA LEU A 11 -30.86 26.74 -18.37
C LEU A 11 -30.86 26.38 -16.88
N TRP A 12 -32.02 26.05 -16.30
CA TRP A 12 -32.11 25.58 -14.91
C TRP A 12 -31.41 24.24 -14.69
N VAL A 13 -31.56 23.29 -15.64
CA VAL A 13 -30.88 22.00 -15.59
C VAL A 13 -29.36 22.17 -15.64
N CYS A 14 -28.86 23.00 -16.55
CA CYS A 14 -27.45 23.32 -16.64
C CYS A 14 -26.95 24.00 -15.35
N GLY A 15 -27.72 24.93 -14.78
CA GLY A 15 -27.37 25.57 -13.51
C GLY A 15 -27.22 24.58 -12.35
N ILE A 16 -28.15 23.62 -12.22
CA ILE A 16 -28.09 22.57 -11.19
C ILE A 16 -26.91 21.61 -11.44
N ALA A 17 -26.66 21.23 -12.69
CA ALA A 17 -25.54 20.36 -13.06
C ALA A 17 -24.19 21.02 -12.75
N VAL A 18 -24.04 22.32 -13.05
CA VAL A 18 -22.84 23.10 -12.75
C VAL A 18 -22.67 23.27 -11.24
N ALA A 19 -23.74 23.58 -10.50
CA ALA A 19 -23.68 23.68 -9.04
C ALA A 19 -23.24 22.35 -8.38
N ALA A 20 -23.61 21.20 -8.94
CA ALA A 20 -23.17 19.90 -8.46
C ALA A 20 -21.64 19.70 -8.54
N ILE A 21 -20.96 20.33 -9.51
CA ILE A 21 -19.49 20.24 -9.66
C ILE A 21 -18.79 20.90 -8.46
N PHE A 22 -19.33 22.02 -7.98
CA PHE A 22 -18.69 22.85 -6.94
C PHE A 22 -18.94 22.39 -5.49
N ILE A 23 -19.80 21.39 -5.26
CA ILE A 23 -20.10 20.90 -3.90
C ILE A 23 -19.13 19.79 -3.51
N PRO A 24 -18.26 19.92 -2.49
CA PRO A 24 -17.20 18.95 -2.18
C PRO A 24 -17.68 17.65 -1.50
N VAL A 25 -19.00 17.39 -1.50
CA VAL A 25 -19.62 16.24 -0.82
C VAL A 25 -20.20 15.27 -1.85
N VAL A 26 -19.54 14.13 -2.07
CA VAL A 26 -19.87 13.16 -3.12
C VAL A 26 -21.33 12.67 -3.09
N PRO A 27 -21.94 12.31 -1.94
CA PRO A 27 -23.35 11.93 -1.89
C PRO A 27 -24.30 13.01 -2.44
N ILE A 28 -24.01 14.28 -2.14
CA ILE A 28 -24.82 15.41 -2.59
C ILE A 28 -24.65 15.63 -4.10
N ARG A 29 -23.43 15.48 -4.63
CA ARG A 29 -23.17 15.54 -6.08
C ARG A 29 -24.00 14.52 -6.85
N ILE A 30 -24.07 13.28 -6.37
CA ILE A 30 -24.82 12.19 -7.01
C ILE A 30 -26.32 12.50 -7.03
N VAL A 31 -26.89 12.94 -5.90
CA VAL A 31 -28.30 13.33 -5.81
C VAL A 31 -28.61 14.49 -6.77
N LEU A 32 -27.76 15.50 -6.82
CA LEU A 32 -27.96 16.66 -7.71
C LEU A 32 -27.82 16.28 -9.19
N ALA A 33 -26.86 15.43 -9.54
CA ALA A 33 -26.70 14.92 -10.90
C ALA A 33 -27.92 14.10 -11.36
N LEU A 34 -28.46 13.26 -10.46
CA LEU A 34 -29.71 12.52 -10.68
C LEU A 34 -30.89 13.47 -10.91
N VAL A 35 -31.07 14.47 -10.05
CA VAL A 35 -32.14 15.46 -10.18
C VAL A 35 -32.01 16.23 -11.49
N ALA A 36 -30.80 16.67 -11.86
CA ALA A 36 -30.54 17.33 -13.14
C ALA A 36 -30.87 16.43 -14.34
N GLY A 37 -30.47 15.17 -14.30
CA GLY A 37 -30.77 14.19 -15.35
C GLY A 37 -32.26 13.93 -15.51
N VAL A 38 -33.00 13.74 -14.40
CA VAL A 38 -34.46 13.53 -14.45
C VAL A 38 -35.15 14.76 -15.03
N LEU A 39 -34.76 15.96 -14.60
CA LEU A 39 -35.29 17.22 -15.14
C LEU A 39 -34.96 17.40 -16.63
N PHE A 40 -33.76 17.00 -17.06
CA PHE A 40 -33.36 16.98 -18.46
C PHE A 40 -34.27 16.05 -19.28
N ALA A 41 -34.45 14.81 -18.82
CA ALA A 41 -35.25 13.79 -19.48
C ALA A 41 -36.72 14.22 -19.67
N LEU A 42 -37.30 14.91 -18.68
CA LEU A 42 -38.67 15.41 -18.73
C LEU A 42 -38.91 16.47 -19.84
N ASN A 43 -37.85 17.04 -20.44
CA ASN A 43 -37.99 17.93 -21.60
C ASN A 43 -38.29 17.17 -22.90
N PHE A 44 -38.03 15.85 -22.96
CA PHE A 44 -38.25 15.03 -24.16
C PHE A 44 -39.56 14.23 -24.08
N LYS A 45 -40.65 14.73 -24.67
CA LYS A 45 -42.00 14.13 -24.55
C LYS A 45 -42.11 12.64 -24.94
N LYS A 46 -41.30 12.16 -25.90
CA LYS A 46 -41.36 10.76 -26.39
C LYS A 46 -40.30 9.84 -25.77
N LEU A 47 -39.23 10.39 -25.21
CA LEU A 47 -38.06 9.64 -24.73
C LEU A 47 -37.82 9.80 -23.22
N SER A 48 -38.62 10.62 -22.53
CA SER A 48 -38.48 10.92 -21.10
C SER A 48 -38.49 9.67 -20.23
N ALA A 49 -39.42 8.75 -20.47
CA ALA A 49 -39.50 7.50 -19.71
C ALA A 49 -38.23 6.64 -19.89
N LEU A 50 -37.75 6.50 -21.13
CA LEU A 50 -36.53 5.73 -21.42
C LEU A 50 -35.29 6.36 -20.78
N LEU A 51 -35.16 7.70 -20.87
CA LEU A 51 -34.04 8.44 -20.27
C LEU A 51 -34.06 8.40 -18.74
N ILE A 52 -35.23 8.51 -18.11
CA ILE A 52 -35.37 8.37 -16.66
C ILE A 52 -34.98 6.95 -16.23
N VAL A 53 -35.45 5.92 -16.94
CA VAL A 53 -35.07 4.53 -16.66
C VAL A 53 -33.56 4.35 -16.81
N PHE A 54 -32.95 4.88 -17.86
CA PHE A 54 -31.50 4.81 -18.06
C PHE A 54 -30.72 5.57 -16.98
N LEU A 55 -31.20 6.73 -16.53
CA LEU A 55 -30.59 7.51 -15.43
C LEU A 55 -30.72 6.81 -14.08
N VAL A 56 -31.88 6.21 -13.80
CA VAL A 56 -32.10 5.43 -12.58
C VAL A 56 -31.25 4.16 -12.61
N ILE A 57 -31.14 3.48 -13.75
CA ILE A 57 -30.22 2.35 -13.93
C ILE A 57 -28.77 2.82 -13.78
N ALA A 58 -28.36 3.92 -14.41
CA ALA A 58 -27.01 4.45 -14.28
C ALA A 58 -26.69 4.84 -12.83
N ALA A 59 -27.62 5.47 -12.12
CA ALA A 59 -27.45 5.81 -10.72
C ALA A 59 -27.58 4.61 -9.77
N LEU A 60 -28.33 3.57 -10.14
CA LEU A 60 -28.30 2.27 -9.46
C LEU A 60 -26.98 1.56 -9.74
N VAL A 61 -26.41 1.62 -10.95
CA VAL A 61 -25.10 1.04 -11.25
C VAL A 61 -24.00 1.79 -10.49
N ILE A 62 -24.07 3.13 -10.43
CA ILE A 62 -23.16 3.97 -9.65
C ILE A 62 -23.40 3.80 -8.13
N GLY A 63 -24.66 3.64 -7.72
CA GLY A 63 -25.08 3.52 -6.32
C GLY A 63 -24.84 2.12 -5.75
N VAL A 64 -25.18 1.07 -6.47
CA VAL A 64 -24.84 -0.33 -6.19
C VAL A 64 -23.33 -0.54 -6.32
N GLY A 65 -22.65 0.18 -7.23
CA GLY A 65 -21.19 0.24 -7.29
C GLY A 65 -20.55 0.81 -6.02
N ASN A 66 -21.25 1.70 -5.31
CA ASN A 66 -20.80 2.24 -4.02
C ASN A 66 -21.37 1.50 -2.79
N PHE A 67 -22.50 0.80 -2.90
CA PHE A 67 -23.17 0.12 -1.79
C PHE A 67 -22.89 -1.39 -1.73
N SER A 68 -22.35 -1.98 -2.80
CA SER A 68 -21.97 -3.40 -2.88
C SER A 68 -20.46 -3.62 -2.74
N LEU A 69 -19.79 -2.79 -1.94
CA LEU A 69 -18.35 -2.92 -1.64
C LEU A 69 -18.02 -4.03 -0.63
N ARG A 70 -18.88 -5.05 -0.49
CA ARG A 70 -18.73 -6.11 0.52
C ARG A 70 -18.65 -7.54 0.00
N PHE A 71 -18.89 -7.80 -1.30
CA PHE A 71 -19.00 -9.17 -1.81
C PHE A 71 -18.33 -9.51 -3.15
N LEU A 72 -17.69 -8.57 -3.86
CA LEU A 72 -16.99 -8.90 -5.11
C LEU A 72 -15.57 -8.32 -5.13
N PRO A 73 -14.53 -9.14 -5.41
CA PRO A 73 -13.22 -8.64 -5.75
C PRO A 73 -13.27 -8.12 -7.20
N PHE A 74 -12.74 -6.92 -7.44
CA PHE A 74 -12.52 -6.27 -8.75
C PHE A 74 -13.68 -5.42 -9.35
N PRO A 75 -13.41 -4.56 -10.37
CA PRO A 75 -12.90 -3.19 -10.25
C PRO A 75 -13.81 -2.19 -11.02
N VAL A 76 -14.02 -0.95 -10.55
CA VAL A 76 -14.76 0.05 -11.34
C VAL A 76 -13.94 1.31 -11.55
N TRP A 77 -13.28 1.32 -12.72
CA TRP A 77 -12.78 2.46 -13.51
C TRP A 77 -11.75 3.36 -12.82
N GLY A 78 -10.49 3.07 -13.14
CA GLY A 78 -9.35 3.25 -12.25
C GLY A 78 -9.15 1.92 -11.52
N SER A 79 -8.31 1.04 -12.07
CA SER A 79 -7.92 -0.19 -11.38
C SER A 79 -7.50 0.15 -9.93
N GLY A 80 -7.62 -0.77 -8.95
CA GLY A 80 -7.07 -0.50 -7.60
C GLY A 80 -5.59 -0.08 -7.65
N PHE A 81 -4.92 -0.43 -8.75
CA PHE A 81 -3.60 0.02 -9.14
C PHE A 81 -3.52 1.52 -9.49
N ASP A 82 -4.52 2.13 -10.13
CA ASP A 82 -4.56 3.57 -10.44
C ASP A 82 -4.75 4.43 -9.18
N LEU A 83 -5.61 4.01 -8.26
CA LEU A 83 -5.72 4.66 -6.94
C LEU A 83 -4.45 4.47 -6.11
N PHE A 84 -3.90 3.26 -6.11
CA PHE A 84 -2.62 3.00 -5.44
C PHE A 84 -1.51 3.88 -6.02
N ARG A 85 -1.39 3.98 -7.35
CA ARG A 85 -0.43 4.85 -8.02
C ARG A 85 -0.63 6.31 -7.68
N HIS A 86 -1.88 6.78 -7.67
CA HIS A 86 -2.19 8.16 -7.36
C HIS A 86 -1.71 8.56 -5.96
N PHE A 87 -2.04 7.76 -4.93
CA PHE A 87 -1.59 8.05 -3.56
C PHE A 87 -0.10 7.73 -3.35
N ALA A 88 0.43 6.72 -4.04
CA ALA A 88 1.84 6.38 -3.98
C ALA A 88 2.74 7.46 -4.58
N TYR A 89 2.33 8.09 -5.69
CA TYR A 89 3.23 8.92 -6.50
C TYR A 89 2.70 10.33 -6.76
N ASP A 90 1.43 10.51 -7.12
CA ASP A 90 0.91 11.81 -7.57
C ASP A 90 0.62 12.79 -6.41
N GLU A 91 0.14 12.31 -5.25
CA GLU A 91 -0.14 13.13 -4.06
C GLU A 91 1.00 13.17 -3.04
N SER A 92 2.18 12.62 -3.36
CA SER A 92 3.28 12.59 -2.40
C SER A 92 3.97 13.96 -2.32
N ASP A 93 3.72 14.73 -1.26
CA ASP A 93 4.43 16.00 -0.97
C ASP A 93 5.95 15.82 -0.72
N ARG A 94 6.41 14.56 -0.58
CA ARG A 94 7.77 14.22 -0.18
C ARG A 94 8.73 13.94 -1.34
N TYR A 95 8.28 13.71 -2.57
CA TYR A 95 9.21 13.39 -3.65
C TYR A 95 8.67 13.56 -5.08
N ASP A 96 9.62 13.64 -6.01
CA ASP A 96 9.48 13.82 -7.46
C ASP A 96 8.63 12.72 -8.12
N SER A 97 7.56 13.13 -8.83
CA SER A 97 6.61 12.27 -9.54
C SER A 97 7.22 11.42 -10.65
N ASP A 98 8.49 11.66 -11.00
CA ASP A 98 9.21 11.03 -12.09
C ASP A 98 9.88 9.68 -11.73
N VAL A 99 9.75 9.17 -10.50
CA VAL A 99 10.36 7.88 -10.08
C VAL A 99 9.32 6.75 -10.04
N GLN A 100 9.24 5.96 -11.11
CA GLN A 100 8.40 4.77 -11.25
C GLN A 100 9.23 3.47 -11.13
N SER A 101 8.61 2.37 -10.67
CA SER A 101 9.28 1.05 -10.64
C SER A 101 9.79 0.60 -12.03
N SER A 102 9.19 1.09 -13.11
CA SER A 102 9.63 0.86 -14.50
C SER A 102 10.97 1.51 -14.82
N ASP A 103 11.35 2.54 -14.07
CA ASP A 103 12.60 3.26 -14.29
C ASP A 103 13.77 2.42 -13.80
N TYR A 104 13.53 1.46 -12.92
CA TYR A 104 14.53 0.57 -12.34
C TYR A 104 14.75 -0.72 -13.15
N SER A 105 14.88 -0.58 -14.47
CA SER A 105 14.91 -1.70 -15.42
C SER A 105 16.28 -2.39 -15.57
N LYS A 106 17.38 -1.69 -15.28
CA LYS A 106 18.74 -2.22 -15.46
C LYS A 106 19.29 -2.83 -14.17
N LEU A 107 19.37 -4.15 -14.12
CA LEU A 107 19.99 -4.84 -12.99
C LEU A 107 21.53 -4.79 -13.11
N ILE A 108 22.19 -4.35 -12.04
CA ILE A 108 23.64 -4.42 -11.87
C ILE A 108 23.91 -5.61 -10.95
N THR A 109 24.47 -6.66 -11.52
CA THR A 109 24.63 -7.96 -10.86
C THR A 109 25.69 -7.94 -9.77
N ALA A 110 25.49 -8.78 -8.76
CA ALA A 110 26.44 -8.94 -7.66
C ALA A 110 27.67 -9.75 -8.10
N ASP A 111 28.88 -9.22 -7.87
CA ASP A 111 30.14 -9.85 -8.29
C ASP A 111 31.27 -9.75 -7.25
N THR A 112 31.04 -9.01 -6.17
CA THR A 112 32.00 -8.74 -5.10
C THR A 112 31.52 -9.39 -3.81
N VAL A 113 32.37 -10.22 -3.20
CA VAL A 113 32.05 -11.00 -1.99
C VAL A 113 32.81 -10.45 -0.81
N ILE A 114 32.11 -10.20 0.30
CA ILE A 114 32.68 -9.77 1.58
C ILE A 114 32.10 -10.59 2.73
N GLU A 115 32.80 -10.60 3.86
CA GLU A 115 32.25 -11.16 5.10
C GLU A 115 31.10 -10.27 5.61
N SER A 116 30.07 -10.88 6.20
CA SER A 116 28.95 -10.13 6.79
C SER A 116 29.36 -9.40 8.08
N ALA A 117 28.52 -8.47 8.51
CA ALA A 117 28.65 -7.75 9.77
C ALA A 117 27.33 -7.81 10.55
N PRO A 118 27.36 -7.57 11.88
CA PRO A 118 26.15 -7.50 12.69
C PRO A 118 25.13 -6.49 12.16
N GLU A 119 25.58 -5.42 11.52
CA GLU A 119 24.73 -4.39 10.94
C GLU A 119 25.08 -4.14 9.47
N VAL A 120 24.07 -4.12 8.60
CA VAL A 120 24.21 -3.80 7.18
C VAL A 120 23.34 -2.60 6.86
N ILE A 121 23.97 -1.56 6.32
CA ILE A 121 23.33 -0.31 5.91
C ILE A 121 23.54 -0.13 4.42
N VAL A 122 22.48 0.15 3.68
CA VAL A 122 22.55 0.34 2.23
C VAL A 122 22.00 1.71 1.87
N ARG A 123 22.83 2.52 1.19
CA ARG A 123 22.55 3.89 0.76
C ARG A 123 22.88 4.07 -0.71
N VAL A 124 21.97 3.63 -1.56
CA VAL A 124 22.06 3.74 -3.02
C VAL A 124 20.68 4.02 -3.61
N PRO A 125 20.56 4.55 -4.83
CA PRO A 125 19.26 4.85 -5.42
C PRO A 125 18.31 3.65 -5.53
N GLY A 126 18.79 2.44 -5.81
CA GLY A 126 17.91 1.28 -5.97
C GLY A 126 18.58 -0.05 -5.63
N VAL A 127 17.87 -0.93 -4.93
CA VAL A 127 18.36 -2.27 -4.56
C VAL A 127 17.35 -3.38 -4.84
N LYS A 128 17.86 -4.56 -5.24
CA LYS A 128 17.18 -5.84 -5.14
C LYS A 128 17.94 -6.71 -4.15
N ILE A 129 17.30 -7.06 -3.05
CA ILE A 129 17.90 -7.86 -2.00
C ILE A 129 17.33 -9.27 -2.04
N SER A 130 18.23 -10.24 -2.06
CA SER A 130 17.91 -11.65 -1.84
C SER A 130 18.74 -12.20 -0.69
N PHE A 131 18.33 -13.34 -0.15
CA PHE A 131 18.98 -13.95 1.01
C PHE A 131 19.48 -15.35 0.70
N ASP A 132 20.67 -15.68 1.21
CA ASP A 132 21.28 -17.01 1.12
C ASP A 132 21.41 -17.63 2.52
N GLU A 133 20.58 -18.63 2.79
CA GLU A 133 20.53 -19.35 4.07
C GLU A 133 21.79 -20.17 4.38
N ASN A 134 22.62 -20.44 3.38
CA ASN A 134 23.80 -21.29 3.51
C ASN A 134 25.10 -20.49 3.69
N SER A 135 25.02 -19.17 3.61
CA SER A 135 26.16 -18.27 3.62
C SER A 135 26.10 -17.26 4.77
N ASP A 136 27.27 -16.85 5.25
CA ASP A 136 27.46 -15.72 6.17
C ASP A 136 28.12 -14.53 5.43
N LYS A 137 28.08 -14.53 4.10
CA LYS A 137 28.74 -13.53 3.24
C LYS A 137 27.73 -12.62 2.58
N ILE A 138 28.15 -11.41 2.26
CA ILE A 138 27.38 -10.48 1.46
C ILE A 138 28.01 -10.42 0.07
N VAL A 139 27.18 -10.58 -0.97
CA VAL A 139 27.57 -10.40 -2.36
C VAL A 139 26.89 -9.14 -2.89
N TYR A 140 27.65 -8.24 -3.49
CA TYR A 140 27.14 -6.98 -4.02
C TYR A 140 27.93 -6.58 -5.28
N PRO A 141 27.51 -5.57 -6.07
CA PRO A 141 28.20 -5.19 -7.29
C PRO A 141 29.43 -4.34 -6.98
N ASN A 142 30.53 -4.55 -7.70
CA ASN A 142 31.81 -3.82 -7.54
C ASN A 142 31.69 -2.29 -7.67
N LEU A 143 30.60 -1.80 -8.26
CA LEU A 143 30.22 -0.39 -8.32
C LEU A 143 30.05 0.22 -6.92
N LEU A 144 29.58 -0.57 -5.95
CA LEU A 144 29.37 -0.11 -4.58
C LEU A 144 30.69 -0.15 -3.80
N LYS A 145 30.85 0.81 -2.91
CA LYS A 145 31.94 0.86 -1.95
C LYS A 145 31.42 0.38 -0.60
N ALA A 146 32.12 -0.60 -0.03
CA ALA A 146 31.89 -1.05 1.33
C ALA A 146 32.76 -0.24 2.30
N LYS A 147 32.13 0.52 3.18
CA LYS A 147 32.78 1.20 4.31
C LYS A 147 32.55 0.40 5.58
N TYR A 148 33.65 0.05 6.24
CA TYR A 148 33.63 -0.80 7.43
C TYR A 148 33.77 0.03 8.69
N THR A 149 32.96 -0.30 9.70
CA THR A 149 33.21 0.04 11.10
C THR A 149 33.43 -1.26 11.89
N GLN A 150 33.62 -1.17 13.21
CA GLN A 150 33.77 -2.36 14.06
C GLN A 150 32.52 -3.26 14.09
N SER A 151 31.33 -2.72 13.82
CA SER A 151 30.06 -3.45 13.95
C SER A 151 29.14 -3.34 12.74
N SER A 152 29.47 -2.51 11.75
CA SER A 152 28.61 -2.22 10.62
C SER A 152 29.35 -2.20 9.29
N ILE A 153 28.64 -2.57 8.23
CA ILE A 153 29.03 -2.33 6.83
C ILE A 153 28.04 -1.34 6.24
N LEU A 154 28.56 -0.27 5.64
CA LEU A 154 27.80 0.67 4.82
C LEU A 154 28.14 0.44 3.35
N LEU A 155 27.12 0.11 2.54
CA LEU A 155 27.21 0.00 1.10
C LEU A 155 26.66 1.28 0.46
N GLU A 156 27.50 2.00 -0.28
CA GLU A 156 27.14 3.25 -0.96
C GLU A 156 27.85 3.37 -2.32
N ALA A 157 27.43 4.32 -3.15
CA ALA A 157 28.08 4.61 -4.43
C ALA A 157 28.18 6.12 -4.65
N ASP A 158 29.33 6.59 -5.13
CA ASP A 158 29.54 8.01 -5.46
C ASP A 158 28.77 8.42 -6.72
N ALA A 159 28.76 7.52 -7.71
CA ALA A 159 28.04 7.67 -8.95
C ALA A 159 27.25 6.39 -9.20
N PHE A 160 25.94 6.51 -9.38
CA PHE A 160 25.07 5.38 -9.61
C PHE A 160 24.37 5.55 -10.97
N PRO A 161 24.46 4.56 -11.88
CA PRO A 161 23.83 4.65 -13.17
C PRO A 161 22.33 4.95 -13.05
N LYS A 162 21.85 5.88 -13.88
CA LYS A 162 20.42 6.19 -13.94
C LYS A 162 19.62 4.92 -14.26
N ASP A 163 18.40 4.83 -13.75
CA ASP A 163 17.44 3.80 -14.15
C ASP A 163 17.93 2.36 -13.87
N SER A 164 18.78 2.20 -12.84
CA SER A 164 19.47 0.96 -12.52
C SER A 164 19.22 0.51 -11.09
N VAL A 165 19.41 -0.77 -10.80
CA VAL A 165 19.23 -1.38 -9.48
C VAL A 165 20.42 -2.25 -9.15
N ALA A 166 20.96 -2.13 -7.94
CA ALA A 166 22.02 -3.02 -7.47
C ALA A 166 21.43 -4.31 -6.90
N GLU A 167 21.87 -5.44 -7.40
CA GLU A 167 21.61 -6.74 -6.79
C GLU A 167 22.50 -6.93 -5.57
N ILE A 168 21.93 -7.23 -4.41
CA ILE A 168 22.66 -7.54 -3.19
C ILE A 168 22.14 -8.86 -2.64
N VAL A 169 23.03 -9.82 -2.41
CA VAL A 169 22.72 -11.10 -1.78
C VAL A 169 23.28 -11.08 -0.37
N ILE A 170 22.43 -11.21 0.63
CA ILE A 170 22.82 -11.19 2.04
C ILE A 170 22.76 -12.61 2.59
N GLY A 171 23.90 -13.15 2.99
CA GLY A 171 23.98 -14.40 3.74
C GLY A 171 23.29 -14.27 5.09
N CYS A 172 22.41 -15.22 5.41
CA CYS A 172 21.59 -15.22 6.62
C CYS A 172 21.74 -16.48 7.47
N LYS A 173 22.81 -17.26 7.27
CA LYS A 173 23.11 -18.43 8.10
C LYS A 173 23.24 -18.07 9.59
N THR A 174 23.79 -16.91 9.90
CA THR A 174 23.80 -16.32 11.25
C THR A 174 22.84 -15.13 11.33
N PRO A 175 21.99 -15.02 12.38
CA PRO A 175 21.09 -13.88 12.55
C PRO A 175 21.82 -12.54 12.62
N MET A 176 21.34 -11.56 11.86
CA MET A 176 21.86 -10.20 11.84
C MET A 176 21.23 -9.37 12.96
N ASN A 177 21.95 -8.36 13.50
CA ASN A 177 21.34 -7.43 14.44
C ASN A 177 20.47 -6.41 13.71
N ARG A 178 20.95 -5.80 12.62
CA ARG A 178 20.21 -4.73 11.93
C ARG A 178 20.43 -4.73 10.42
N LEU A 179 19.34 -4.67 9.67
CA LEU A 179 19.34 -4.33 8.25
C LEU A 179 18.66 -2.97 8.07
N SER A 180 19.37 -2.02 7.48
CA SER A 180 18.89 -0.66 7.23
C SER A 180 19.01 -0.28 5.77
N LEU A 181 17.88 0.06 5.15
CA LEU A 181 17.81 0.52 3.77
C LEU A 181 17.38 1.99 3.75
N ASP A 182 18.17 2.83 3.11
CA ASP A 182 17.84 4.23 2.85
C ASP A 182 18.13 4.48 1.36
N VAL A 183 17.13 4.13 0.55
CA VAL A 183 17.20 3.98 -0.91
C VAL A 183 15.97 4.59 -1.55
N ASN A 184 15.90 4.78 -2.87
CA ASN A 184 14.64 5.24 -3.50
C ASN A 184 13.75 4.06 -3.93
N PHE A 185 14.37 2.95 -4.35
CA PHE A 185 13.66 1.73 -4.73
C PHE A 185 14.24 0.52 -4.01
N SER A 186 13.36 -0.34 -3.51
CA SER A 186 13.75 -1.60 -2.92
C SER A 186 12.79 -2.72 -3.30
N GLU A 187 13.38 -3.84 -3.71
CA GLU A 187 12.70 -5.12 -3.84
C GLU A 187 13.42 -6.11 -2.94
N ILE A 188 12.70 -6.78 -2.05
CA ILE A 188 13.25 -7.76 -1.13
C ILE A 188 12.51 -9.08 -1.35
N SER A 189 13.27 -10.12 -1.67
CA SER A 189 12.74 -11.47 -1.84
C SER A 189 13.54 -12.46 -1.01
N THR A 190 12.87 -13.18 -0.12
CA THR A 190 13.53 -14.26 0.63
C THR A 190 13.58 -15.58 -0.13
N GLY A 191 12.83 -15.70 -1.24
CA GLY A 191 12.68 -16.98 -1.95
C GLY A 191 12.17 -18.07 -1.00
N ASN A 192 12.97 -19.13 -0.83
CA ASN A 192 12.69 -20.20 0.14
C ASN A 192 13.40 -20.02 1.49
N ALA A 193 14.31 -19.05 1.60
CA ALA A 193 15.05 -18.80 2.83
C ALA A 193 14.16 -18.11 3.88
N VAL A 194 14.48 -18.33 5.15
CA VAL A 194 13.91 -17.54 6.25
C VAL A 194 14.95 -16.53 6.69
N PHE A 195 14.68 -15.24 6.45
CA PHE A 195 15.60 -14.19 6.85
C PHE A 195 15.40 -13.82 8.31
N SER A 196 16.45 -13.94 9.13
CA SER A 196 16.42 -13.56 10.55
C SER A 196 17.26 -12.32 10.83
N VAL A 197 16.64 -11.28 11.35
CA VAL A 197 17.27 -10.01 11.74
C VAL A 197 16.58 -9.42 12.95
N LYS A 198 17.27 -8.90 13.96
CA LYS A 198 16.57 -8.32 15.12
C LYS A 198 15.78 -7.06 14.74
N THR A 199 16.41 -6.15 13.99
CA THR A 199 15.81 -4.87 13.59
C THR A 199 15.84 -4.69 12.08
N LEU A 200 14.67 -4.54 11.48
CA LEU A 200 14.52 -4.17 10.06
C LEU A 200 14.07 -2.72 9.96
N GLU A 201 14.91 -1.87 9.37
CA GLU A 201 14.62 -0.46 9.13
C GLU A 201 14.66 -0.17 7.63
N ILE A 202 13.54 0.25 7.04
CA ILE A 202 13.47 0.56 5.61
C ILE A 202 12.89 1.94 5.41
N ARG A 203 13.65 2.79 4.74
CA ARG A 203 13.22 4.08 4.19
C ARG A 203 13.40 4.03 2.67
N THR A 204 12.28 4.09 1.94
CA THR A 204 12.28 3.99 0.48
C THR A 204 11.09 4.67 -0.15
N ASN A 205 11.11 4.99 -1.44
CA ASN A 205 9.88 5.46 -2.11
C ASN A 205 8.99 4.27 -2.48
N PHE A 206 9.61 3.17 -2.90
CA PHE A 206 8.92 1.91 -3.19
C PHE A 206 9.56 0.74 -2.46
N LEU A 207 8.73 -0.03 -1.76
CA LEU A 207 9.09 -1.32 -1.18
C LEU A 207 8.16 -2.40 -1.73
N SER A 208 8.75 -3.37 -2.42
CA SER A 208 8.12 -4.68 -2.62
C SER A 208 8.83 -5.71 -1.75
N LEU A 209 8.14 -6.28 -0.77
CA LEU A 209 8.66 -7.32 0.11
C LEU A 209 7.85 -8.60 -0.09
N ASN A 210 8.53 -9.67 -0.50
CA ASN A 210 7.94 -11.00 -0.63
C ASN A 210 8.75 -12.05 0.16
N GLY A 211 8.07 -12.72 1.09
CA GLY A 211 8.54 -13.98 1.67
C GLY A 211 8.53 -14.00 3.19
N SER A 212 9.47 -14.71 3.82
CA SER A 212 9.41 -15.09 5.23
C SER A 212 10.51 -14.41 6.07
N LEU A 213 10.09 -13.57 7.00
CA LEU A 213 10.96 -12.77 7.87
C LEU A 213 10.81 -13.17 9.34
N ILE A 214 11.90 -13.21 10.09
CA ILE A 214 11.90 -13.29 11.56
C ILE A 214 12.66 -12.09 12.08
N CYS A 215 11.98 -11.29 12.90
CA CYS A 215 12.55 -10.11 13.52
C CYS A 215 11.96 -9.81 14.88
N ASP A 216 12.59 -8.91 15.63
CA ASP A 216 12.00 -8.38 16.86
C ASP A 216 11.17 -7.13 16.52
N THR A 217 11.74 -6.23 15.71
CA THR A 217 11.14 -4.94 15.36
C THR A 217 11.22 -4.66 13.86
N ILE A 218 10.12 -4.16 13.30
CA ILE A 218 10.01 -3.66 11.92
C ILE A 218 9.67 -2.16 11.97
N ASP A 219 10.46 -1.33 11.30
CA ASP A 219 10.16 0.08 11.02
C ASP A 219 10.30 0.35 9.52
N VAL A 220 9.16 0.54 8.85
CA VAL A 220 9.10 0.80 7.41
C VAL A 220 8.47 2.16 7.18
N THR A 221 9.18 3.04 6.48
CA THR A 221 8.66 4.30 5.96
C THR A 221 8.79 4.29 4.44
N THR A 222 7.67 4.34 3.74
CA THR A 222 7.65 4.36 2.28
C THR A 222 6.58 5.27 1.69
N ASN A 223 6.53 5.45 0.37
CA ASN A 223 5.37 6.03 -0.30
C ASN A 223 4.45 4.93 -0.84
N ALA A 224 5.05 3.88 -1.39
CA ALA A 224 4.39 2.68 -1.88
C ALA A 224 4.91 1.45 -1.14
N LEU A 225 4.03 0.77 -0.43
CA LEU A 225 4.30 -0.51 0.22
C LEU A 225 3.51 -1.61 -0.47
N ASN A 226 4.19 -2.62 -0.98
CA ASN A 226 3.61 -3.90 -1.33
C ASN A 226 4.28 -4.99 -0.50
N TRP A 227 3.57 -5.56 0.46
CA TRP A 227 4.09 -6.65 1.28
C TRP A 227 3.19 -7.86 1.13
N SER A 228 3.79 -8.96 0.67
CA SER A 228 3.18 -10.29 0.70
C SER A 228 4.06 -11.32 1.40
N GLY A 229 3.48 -12.30 2.08
CA GLY A 229 4.24 -13.41 2.68
C GLY A 229 3.99 -13.59 4.17
N SER A 230 5.06 -13.77 4.95
CA SER A 230 4.97 -13.99 6.39
C SER A 230 6.04 -13.26 7.18
N PHE A 231 5.71 -12.84 8.40
CA PHE A 231 6.73 -12.39 9.35
C PHE A 231 6.42 -12.79 10.79
N ALA A 232 7.46 -13.09 11.56
CA ALA A 232 7.40 -13.14 13.01
C ALA A 232 8.05 -11.87 13.55
N ALA A 233 7.31 -11.07 14.30
CA ALA A 233 7.78 -9.83 14.92
C ALA A 233 7.04 -9.57 16.21
N LYS A 234 7.61 -8.84 17.16
CA LYS A 234 6.87 -8.32 18.31
C LYS A 234 6.20 -6.99 17.98
N GLU A 235 6.95 -6.12 17.31
CA GLU A 235 6.52 -4.77 16.98
C GLU A 235 6.69 -4.52 15.49
N ALA A 236 5.66 -3.93 14.87
CA ALA A 236 5.73 -3.51 13.48
C ALA A 236 5.10 -2.13 13.29
N LYS A 237 5.90 -1.19 12.80
CA LYS A 237 5.45 0.13 12.38
C LYS A 237 5.66 0.27 10.89
N MET A 238 4.58 0.54 10.16
CA MET A 238 4.62 0.75 8.72
C MET A 238 3.89 2.04 8.39
N GLN A 239 4.63 3.02 7.90
CA GLN A 239 4.12 4.29 7.41
C GLN A 239 4.28 4.33 5.89
N SER A 240 3.18 4.42 5.17
CA SER A 240 3.17 4.50 3.70
C SER A 240 2.08 5.41 3.20
N ASN A 241 2.24 6.15 2.10
CA ASN A 241 1.08 6.85 1.51
C ASN A 241 0.07 5.83 0.97
N ALA A 242 0.53 4.83 0.23
CA ALA A 242 -0.27 3.72 -0.25
C ALA A 242 0.34 2.38 0.21
N ALA A 243 -0.47 1.51 0.82
CA ALA A 243 -0.04 0.20 1.29
C ALA A 243 -0.96 -0.93 0.82
N SER A 244 -0.36 -1.99 0.31
CA SER A 244 -0.95 -3.29 -0.03
C SER A 244 -0.26 -4.34 0.84
N ILE A 245 -0.94 -4.85 1.88
CA ILE A 245 -0.34 -5.71 2.91
C ILE A 245 -1.13 -7.02 3.01
N PHE A 246 -0.59 -8.13 2.52
CA PHE A 246 -1.20 -9.45 2.57
C PHE A 246 -0.25 -10.43 3.24
N VAL A 247 -0.31 -10.49 4.56
CA VAL A 247 0.70 -11.15 5.39
C VAL A 247 0.10 -12.10 6.41
N THR A 248 0.86 -13.15 6.69
CA THR A 248 0.65 -14.00 7.86
C THR A 248 1.65 -13.64 8.94
N VAL A 249 1.20 -13.53 10.19
CA VAL A 249 2.02 -13.05 11.30
C VAL A 249 2.06 -14.03 12.46
N ARG A 250 3.16 -14.03 13.20
CA ARG A 250 3.30 -14.71 14.49
C ARG A 250 3.94 -13.77 15.52
N GLY A 251 3.45 -13.80 16.76
CA GLY A 251 4.05 -13.07 17.87
C GLY A 251 3.86 -11.56 17.84
N LEU A 252 3.14 -11.00 16.85
CA LEU A 252 2.94 -9.56 16.68
C LEU A 252 2.05 -9.01 17.79
N GLU A 253 2.63 -8.24 18.70
CA GLU A 253 1.96 -7.69 19.87
C GLU A 253 1.46 -6.27 19.62
N ASP A 254 2.30 -5.44 18.99
CA ASP A 254 2.00 -4.05 18.68
C ASP A 254 2.20 -3.76 17.19
N LEU A 255 1.11 -3.42 16.52
CA LEU A 255 1.07 -3.01 15.12
C LEU A 255 0.66 -1.55 14.99
N GLU A 256 1.42 -0.79 14.22
CA GLU A 256 1.03 0.52 13.74
C GLU A 256 1.08 0.58 12.21
N LEU A 257 -0.07 0.86 11.58
CA LEU A 257 -0.18 1.11 10.15
C LEU A 257 -0.69 2.53 9.91
N ILE A 258 0.11 3.34 9.22
CA ILE A 258 -0.21 4.73 8.90
C ILE A 258 -0.17 4.90 7.38
N GLY A 259 -1.24 5.44 6.79
CA GLY A 259 -1.24 5.77 5.37
C GLY A 259 -2.50 6.36 4.79
N GLN A 260 -2.41 7.04 3.66
CA GLN A 260 -3.59 7.60 2.99
C GLN A 260 -4.50 6.50 2.44
N LEU A 261 -3.92 5.53 1.72
CA LEU A 261 -4.60 4.34 1.20
C LEU A 261 -4.03 3.08 1.84
N LEU A 262 -4.88 2.33 2.57
CA LEU A 262 -4.50 1.07 3.21
C LEU A 262 -5.40 -0.06 2.71
N ASN A 263 -4.82 -1.07 2.07
CA ASN A 263 -5.52 -2.28 1.67
C ASN A 263 -4.76 -3.50 2.16
N GLY A 264 -5.43 -4.44 2.82
CA GLY A 264 -4.72 -5.63 3.28
C GLY A 264 -5.49 -6.64 4.11
N GLU A 265 -4.83 -7.77 4.30
CA GLU A 265 -5.21 -8.84 5.22
C GLU A 265 -4.00 -9.22 6.09
N ILE A 266 -4.20 -9.22 7.41
CA ILE A 266 -3.20 -9.61 8.40
C ILE A 266 -3.74 -10.81 9.17
N LYS A 267 -3.14 -11.98 8.94
CA LYS A 267 -3.58 -13.24 9.52
C LYS A 267 -2.63 -13.73 10.60
N TYR A 268 -3.10 -13.75 11.84
CA TYR A 268 -2.37 -14.31 12.98
C TYR A 268 -2.40 -15.84 12.95
N LEU A 269 -1.23 -16.47 12.99
CA LEU A 269 -1.09 -17.94 12.97
C LEU A 269 -0.94 -18.56 14.37
N ASP A 270 -0.57 -17.75 15.36
CA ASP A 270 -0.38 -18.14 16.75
C ASP A 270 -1.65 -17.96 17.59
N ASN A 271 -1.73 -18.74 18.66
CA ASN A 271 -2.67 -18.51 19.75
C ASN A 271 -1.96 -17.63 20.80
N TRP A 272 -2.69 -16.73 21.43
CA TRP A 272 -2.16 -15.89 22.49
C TRP A 272 -3.20 -15.70 23.60
N GLU A 273 -2.71 -15.35 24.78
CA GLU A 273 -3.52 -14.90 25.90
C GLU A 273 -3.37 -13.38 26.06
N GLY A 274 -4.33 -12.74 26.72
CA GLY A 274 -4.30 -11.28 26.94
C GLY A 274 -4.72 -10.46 25.72
N SER A 275 -4.08 -9.31 25.53
CA SER A 275 -4.44 -8.33 24.50
C SER A 275 -3.25 -7.94 23.64
N ARG A 276 -3.50 -7.76 22.34
CA ARG A 276 -2.58 -7.23 21.33
C ARG A 276 -3.18 -5.98 20.71
N LYS A 277 -2.37 -5.06 20.21
CA LYS A 277 -2.84 -3.77 19.73
C LYS A 277 -2.54 -3.59 18.26
N ALA A 278 -3.51 -3.04 17.54
CA ALA A 278 -3.34 -2.56 16.18
C ALA A 278 -3.86 -1.13 16.08
N ARG A 279 -2.97 -0.18 15.83
CA ARG A 279 -3.32 1.21 15.54
C ARG A 279 -3.33 1.44 14.04
N ILE A 280 -4.49 1.77 13.50
CA ILE A 280 -4.67 2.06 12.07
C ILE A 280 -5.05 3.52 11.89
N ILE A 281 -4.22 4.25 11.16
CA ILE A 281 -4.40 5.66 10.84
C ILE A 281 -4.40 5.79 9.32
N GLY A 282 -5.57 5.98 8.72
CA GLY A 282 -5.62 6.28 7.29
C GLY A 282 -6.86 7.01 6.79
N THR A 283 -6.83 7.31 5.49
CA THR A 283 -7.91 8.07 4.85
C THR A 283 -8.90 7.12 4.17
N PHE A 284 -8.41 6.17 3.37
CA PHE A 284 -9.22 5.26 2.54
C PHE A 284 -8.72 3.81 2.60
N GLY A 285 -9.63 2.86 2.35
CA GLY A 285 -9.30 1.47 2.05
C GLY A 285 -9.93 0.45 2.99
N SER A 286 -9.34 -0.74 3.09
CA SER A 286 -9.86 -1.82 3.93
C SER A 286 -8.74 -2.69 4.47
N VAL A 287 -8.73 -2.91 5.79
CA VAL A 287 -7.81 -3.83 6.46
C VAL A 287 -8.60 -4.89 7.22
N THR A 288 -8.32 -6.15 6.92
CA THR A 288 -8.92 -7.30 7.61
C THR A 288 -7.90 -7.99 8.50
N PHE A 289 -8.25 -8.19 9.76
CA PHE A 289 -7.50 -9.00 10.69
C PHE A 289 -8.16 -10.36 10.83
N LEU A 290 -7.38 -11.43 10.65
CA LEU A 290 -7.83 -12.80 10.86
C LEU A 290 -7.15 -13.36 12.10
N LYS A 291 -7.94 -13.70 13.13
CA LYS A 291 -7.46 -14.46 14.30
C LYS A 291 -7.98 -15.88 14.28
N ARG A 292 -7.27 -16.79 14.91
CA ARG A 292 -7.76 -18.17 15.11
C ARG A 292 -8.95 -18.20 16.07
N LYS A 293 -9.95 -19.04 15.79
CA LYS A 293 -11.10 -19.27 16.69
C LYS A 293 -10.70 -19.83 18.06
N ASP A 294 -9.65 -20.64 18.11
CA ASP A 294 -9.15 -21.24 19.35
C ASP A 294 -8.22 -20.31 20.16
N SER A 295 -7.96 -19.08 19.67
CA SER A 295 -7.20 -18.08 20.42
C SER A 295 -8.11 -17.34 21.42
N THR A 296 -7.78 -17.46 22.71
CA THR A 296 -8.47 -16.79 23.82
C THR A 296 -8.16 -15.29 23.89
N GLY A 297 -7.06 -14.88 23.26
CA GLY A 297 -6.61 -13.50 23.20
C GLY A 297 -7.52 -12.55 22.41
N LYS A 298 -7.42 -11.27 22.75
CA LYS A 298 -8.12 -10.17 22.11
C LYS A 298 -7.16 -9.37 21.23
N LEU A 299 -7.70 -8.81 20.16
CA LEU A 299 -7.02 -7.82 19.32
C LEU A 299 -7.75 -6.49 19.46
N GLU A 300 -7.11 -5.53 20.13
CA GLU A 300 -7.58 -4.16 20.28
C GLU A 300 -7.20 -3.36 19.04
N VAL A 301 -8.19 -3.17 18.15
CA VAL A 301 -8.01 -2.36 16.95
C VAL A 301 -8.45 -0.93 17.25
N ASN A 302 -7.49 -0.01 17.33
CA ASN A 302 -7.75 1.42 17.43
C ASN A 302 -7.79 2.02 16.03
N ASN A 303 -8.98 2.46 15.62
CA ASN A 303 -9.21 3.14 14.37
C ASN A 303 -9.19 4.66 14.57
N ALA A 304 -8.11 5.32 14.16
CA ALA A 304 -8.07 6.77 14.04
C ALA A 304 -8.32 7.25 12.59
N SER A 305 -8.82 6.35 11.74
CA SER A 305 -9.01 6.59 10.30
C SER A 305 -10.35 7.21 9.97
N GLN A 306 -10.42 7.90 8.83
CA GLN A 306 -11.66 8.54 8.37
C GLN A 306 -12.57 7.56 7.62
N MET A 307 -12.08 6.91 6.56
CA MET A 307 -12.86 6.01 5.68
C MET A 307 -12.19 4.65 5.45
N VAL A 308 -11.34 4.20 6.38
CA VAL A 308 -10.77 2.84 6.33
C VAL A 308 -11.75 1.85 6.97
N SER A 309 -12.20 0.87 6.18
CA SER A 309 -12.99 -0.26 6.66
C SER A 309 -12.10 -1.22 7.45
N LEU A 310 -12.38 -1.39 8.74
CA LEU A 310 -11.67 -2.36 9.58
C LEU A 310 -12.56 -3.54 9.94
N GLN A 311 -12.04 -4.74 9.77
CA GLN A 311 -12.75 -5.97 10.11
C GLN A 311 -11.83 -6.89 10.89
N VAL A 312 -12.33 -7.41 12.01
CA VAL A 312 -11.68 -8.51 12.73
C VAL A 312 -12.57 -9.74 12.56
N ARG A 313 -12.02 -10.81 12.00
CA ARG A 313 -12.73 -12.07 11.77
C ARG A 313 -11.97 -13.20 12.42
N GLU A 314 -12.72 -14.24 12.77
CA GLU A 314 -12.17 -15.49 13.24
C GLU A 314 -12.18 -16.51 12.10
N TYR A 315 -11.14 -17.34 12.02
CA TYR A 315 -11.07 -18.47 11.08
C TYR A 315 -11.03 -19.80 11.83
#